data_AF-A0A535DTC2-F1
#
_entry.id   AF-A0A535DTC2-F1
#
_cell.length_a   1.000
_cell.length_b   1.000
_cell.length_c   1.000
_cell.angle_alpha   90.00
_cell.angle_beta   90.00
_cell.angle_gamma   90.00
#
_symmetry.space_group_name_H-M   'P 1'
#
loop_
_entity.id
_entity.type
_entity.pdbx_description
1 polymer ?
#
loop_
_entity_poly.entity_id
_entity_poly.type
_entity_poly.pdbx_seq_one_letter_code
_entity_poly.pdbx_strand_id
1 'polypeptide(L)'
;MLDELDPLSKLEAAVREFQARELDPTEDDPKRVRAVIDGLEVEFCSMVRRGQQRGDHLIAGNITAASWISQTCGMSVPSAFDRVCVGKQLESMPMVAGA
;
A
#
# COMPACT_ATOMS: atom_id res chain seq x y z
N MET A 1 13.36 25.79 12.57
CA MET A 1 13.62 24.36 12.86
C MET A 1 13.05 23.62 11.67
N LEU A 2 13.93 23.23 10.74
CA LEU A 2 13.55 22.82 9.39
C LEU A 2 12.72 21.53 9.41
N ASP A 3 11.73 21.50 8.52
CA ASP A 3 10.81 20.41 8.18
C ASP A 3 11.47 19.03 8.19
N GLU A 4 11.28 18.25 9.26
CA GLU A 4 11.28 16.79 9.08
C GLU A 4 9.92 16.41 8.50
N LEU A 5 9.85 16.34 7.17
CA LEU A 5 8.74 15.69 6.49
C LEU A 5 8.55 14.29 7.10
N ASP A 6 7.31 13.95 7.43
CA ASP A 6 6.97 12.62 7.93
C ASP A 6 7.33 11.54 6.87
N PRO A 7 7.50 10.26 7.27
CA PRO A 7 7.95 9.22 6.34
C PRO A 7 7.06 9.07 5.08
N LEU A 8 5.76 9.28 5.19
CA LEU A 8 4.85 9.19 4.04
C LEU A 8 5.09 10.37 3.10
N SER A 9 5.18 11.59 3.62
CA SER A 9 5.50 12.79 2.83
C SER A 9 6.85 12.66 2.09
N LYS A 10 7.86 12.03 2.71
CA LYS A 10 9.16 11.74 2.06
C LYS A 10 9.01 10.75 0.91
N LEU A 11 8.22 9.68 1.09
CA LEU A 11 7.95 8.71 0.03
C LEU A 11 7.20 9.35 -1.14
N GLU A 12 6.18 10.16 -0.86
CA GLU A 12 5.41 10.88 -1.90
C GLU A 12 6.31 11.82 -2.72
N ALA A 13 7.22 12.53 -2.07
CA ALA A 13 8.20 13.38 -2.75
C ALA A 13 9.14 12.56 -3.65
N ALA A 14 9.67 11.43 -3.15
CA ALA A 14 10.54 10.54 -3.92
C ALA A 14 9.82 9.93 -5.14
N VAL A 15 8.54 9.57 -5.02
CA VAL A 15 7.73 9.09 -6.15
C VAL A 15 7.55 10.18 -7.21
N ARG A 16 7.27 11.43 -6.79
CA ARG A 16 7.15 12.57 -7.72
C ARG A 16 8.45 12.87 -8.44
N GLU A 17 9.57 12.85 -7.72
CA GLU A 17 10.92 13.02 -8.29
C GLU A 17 11.21 11.93 -9.33
N PHE A 18 10.94 10.66 -8.98
CA PHE A 18 11.09 9.55 -9.92
C PHE A 18 10.23 9.75 -11.16
N GLN A 19 8.95 10.14 -11.02
CA GLN A 19 8.04 10.38 -12.15
C GLN A 19 8.44 11.56 -13.03
N ALA A 20 9.08 12.59 -12.46
CA ALA A 20 9.52 13.78 -13.17
C ALA A 20 10.89 13.64 -13.84
N ARG A 21 11.56 12.49 -13.71
CA ARG A 21 12.88 12.24 -14.32
C ARG A 21 12.84 12.43 -15.83
N GLU A 22 13.88 13.04 -16.38
CA GLU A 22 14.03 13.28 -17.83
C GLU A 22 14.52 12.05 -18.62
N LEU A 23 14.77 10.92 -17.93
CA LEU A 23 15.19 9.65 -18.54
C LEU A 23 14.03 8.96 -19.27
N ASP A 24 14.34 8.17 -20.30
CA ASP A 24 13.34 7.35 -20.98
C ASP A 24 12.85 6.27 -19.99
N PRO A 25 11.53 6.13 -19.74
CA PRO A 25 10.98 5.12 -18.84
C PRO A 25 11.37 3.66 -19.16
N THR A 26 11.83 3.40 -20.38
CA THR A 26 12.34 2.08 -20.82
C THR A 26 13.77 1.80 -20.36
N GLU A 27 14.50 2.79 -19.83
CA GLU A 27 15.84 2.63 -19.28
C GLU A 27 15.84 2.10 -17.84
N ASP A 28 14.71 2.17 -17.14
CA ASP A 28 14.58 1.61 -15.79
C ASP A 28 14.41 0.09 -15.83
N ASP A 29 15.05 -0.60 -14.88
CA ASP A 29 14.82 -2.03 -14.68
C ASP A 29 13.40 -2.25 -14.08
N PRO A 30 12.45 -2.81 -14.84
CA PRO A 30 11.08 -3.01 -14.35
C PRO A 30 11.04 -3.95 -13.15
N LYS A 31 12.03 -4.83 -12.95
CA LYS A 31 12.10 -5.71 -11.77
C LYS A 31 12.35 -4.91 -10.50
N ARG A 32 13.20 -3.88 -10.58
CA ARG A 32 13.50 -3.01 -9.43
C ARG A 32 12.29 -2.16 -9.05
N VAL A 33 11.60 -1.60 -10.05
CA VAL A 33 10.36 -0.86 -9.81
C VAL A 33 9.29 -1.77 -9.22
N ARG A 34 9.11 -2.98 -9.76
CA ARG A 34 8.16 -3.98 -9.24
C ARG A 34 8.44 -4.34 -7.78
N ALA A 35 9.70 -4.58 -7.41
CA ALA A 35 10.09 -4.90 -6.04
C ALA A 35 9.74 -3.77 -5.05
N VAL A 36 9.91 -2.51 -5.45
CA VAL A 36 9.48 -1.36 -4.62
C VAL A 36 7.96 -1.36 -4.46
N ILE A 37 7.20 -1.55 -5.55
CA ILE A 37 5.73 -1.60 -5.46
C ILE A 37 5.27 -2.78 -4.60
N ASP A 38 5.92 -3.95 -4.69
CA ASP A 38 5.58 -5.12 -3.87
C ASP A 38 5.77 -4.85 -2.37
N GLY A 39 6.88 -4.19 -2.00
CA GLY A 39 7.10 -3.77 -0.61
C GLY A 39 6.01 -2.80 -0.11
N LEU A 40 5.65 -1.80 -0.93
CA LEU A 40 4.58 -0.86 -0.59
C LEU A 40 3.20 -1.52 -0.54
N GLU A 41 2.95 -2.49 -1.41
CA GLU A 41 1.70 -3.26 -1.45
C GLU A 41 1.55 -4.12 -0.19
N VAL A 42 2.63 -4.73 0.30
CA VAL A 42 2.65 -5.47 1.58
C VAL A 42 2.29 -4.56 2.75
N GLU A 43 2.89 -3.37 2.83
CA GLU A 43 2.56 -2.38 3.85
C GLU A 43 1.09 -1.94 3.76
N PHE A 44 0.61 -1.61 2.55
CA PHE A 44 -0.78 -1.23 2.34
C PHE A 44 -1.78 -2.33 2.76
N CYS A 45 -1.55 -3.57 2.32
CA CYS A 45 -2.39 -4.72 2.68
C CYS A 45 -2.42 -4.94 4.21
N SER A 46 -1.29 -4.77 4.88
CA SER A 46 -1.19 -4.87 6.34
C SER A 46 -1.94 -3.73 7.04
N MET A 47 -1.82 -2.50 6.55
CA MET A 47 -2.53 -1.34 7.09
C MET A 47 -4.05 -1.49 7.00
N VAL A 48 -4.58 -1.85 5.83
CA VAL A 48 -6.03 -1.99 5.64
C VAL A 48 -6.60 -3.17 6.41
N ARG A 49 -5.81 -4.25 6.57
CA ARG A 49 -6.18 -5.39 7.41
C ARG A 49 -6.27 -5.01 8.89
N ARG A 50 -5.30 -4.25 9.42
CA ARG A 50 -5.36 -3.72 10.79
C ARG A 50 -6.56 -2.78 10.95
N GLY A 51 -6.85 -1.93 9.96
CA GLY A 51 -8.04 -1.09 9.96
C GLY A 51 -9.34 -1.87 9.95
N GLN A 52 -9.42 -2.96 9.17
CA GLN A 52 -10.54 -3.89 9.23
C GLN A 52 -10.71 -4.48 10.64
N GLN A 53 -9.63 -4.98 11.26
CA GLN A 53 -9.67 -5.60 12.59
C GLN A 53 -10.11 -4.63 13.68
N ARG A 54 -9.71 -3.35 13.58
CA ARG A 54 -10.18 -2.28 14.48
C ARG A 54 -11.64 -1.90 14.26
N GLY A 55 -12.24 -2.31 13.15
CA GLY A 55 -13.60 -1.92 12.78
C GLY A 55 -13.69 -0.55 12.12
N ASP A 56 -12.60 0.00 11.56
CA ASP A 56 -12.58 1.32 10.93
C ASP A 56 -13.66 1.46 9.84
N HIS A 57 -13.89 0.39 9.07
CA HIS A 57 -14.96 0.31 8.08
C HIS A 57 -16.37 0.47 8.69
N LEU A 58 -16.61 -0.10 9.88
CA LEU A 58 -17.90 0.03 10.57
C LEU A 58 -18.11 1.45 11.08
N ILE A 59 -17.05 2.08 11.61
CA ILE A 59 -17.06 3.49 12.05
C ILE A 59 -17.35 4.40 10.86
N ALA A 60 -16.77 4.10 9.69
CA ALA A 60 -17.02 4.80 8.44
C ALA A 60 -18.39 4.48 7.80
N GLY A 61 -19.27 3.74 8.47
CA GLY A 61 -20.62 3.41 7.99
C GLY A 61 -20.66 2.42 6.82
N ASN A 62 -19.55 1.75 6.53
CA ASN A 62 -19.43 0.78 5.45
C ASN A 62 -19.79 -0.62 5.93
N ILE A 63 -20.58 -1.35 5.12
CA ILE A 63 -21.00 -2.72 5.43
C ILE A 63 -19.80 -3.69 5.41
N THR A 64 -18.78 -3.43 4.57
CA THR A 64 -17.61 -4.30 4.44
C THR A 64 -16.32 -3.49 4.41
N ALA A 65 -15.21 -4.12 4.80
CA ALA A 65 -13.89 -3.53 4.65
C ALA A 65 -13.53 -3.27 3.17
N ALA A 66 -13.97 -4.15 2.25
CA ALA A 66 -13.73 -3.96 0.83
C ALA A 66 -14.46 -2.73 0.25
N SER A 67 -15.72 -2.48 0.66
CA SER A 67 -16.45 -1.28 0.25
C SER A 67 -15.82 -0.01 0.81
N TRP A 68 -15.37 -0.06 2.07
CA TRP A 68 -14.64 1.04 2.72
C TRP A 68 -13.37 1.40 1.95
N ILE A 69 -12.48 0.42 1.72
CA ILE A 69 -11.21 0.63 1.00
C ILE A 69 -11.47 1.08 -0.45
N SER A 70 -12.46 0.50 -1.12
CA SER A 70 -12.86 0.90 -2.47
C SER A 70 -13.21 2.38 -2.52
N GLN A 71 -14.02 2.84 -1.56
CA GLN A 71 -14.44 4.24 -1.45
C GLN A 71 -13.29 5.17 -1.07
N THR A 72 -12.48 4.82 -0.06
CA THR A 72 -11.43 5.70 0.47
C THR A 72 -10.19 5.76 -0.41
N CYS A 73 -9.88 4.68 -1.13
CA CYS A 73 -8.64 4.54 -1.90
C CYS A 73 -8.88 4.57 -3.41
N GLY A 74 -10.11 4.82 -3.87
CA GLY A 74 -10.40 4.99 -5.30
C GLY A 74 -10.13 3.76 -6.16
N MET A 75 -10.33 2.56 -5.61
CA MET A 75 -10.13 1.29 -6.33
C MET A 75 -11.43 0.48 -6.42
N SER A 76 -11.50 -0.48 -7.33
CA SER A 76 -12.68 -1.34 -7.47
C SER A 76 -12.88 -2.21 -6.23
N VAL A 77 -14.13 -2.61 -5.94
CA VAL A 77 -14.44 -3.50 -4.81
C VAL A 77 -13.70 -4.84 -4.90
N PRO A 78 -13.59 -5.52 -6.06
CA PRO A 78 -12.79 -6.75 -6.17
C PRO A 78 -11.31 -6.51 -5.84
N SER A 79 -10.72 -5.42 -6.35
CA SER A 79 -9.34 -5.09 -6.01
C SER A 79 -9.20 -4.87 -4.50
N ALA A 80 -10.05 -4.05 -3.89
CA ALA A 80 -10.05 -3.84 -2.44
C ALA A 80 -10.20 -5.15 -1.63
N PHE A 81 -11.06 -6.06 -2.08
CA PHE A 81 -11.23 -7.37 -1.47
C PHE A 81 -9.94 -8.18 -1.50
N ASP A 82 -9.24 -8.21 -2.64
CA ASP A 82 -7.95 -8.90 -2.77
C ASP A 82 -6.93 -8.37 -1.75
N ARG A 83 -6.88 -7.06 -1.50
CA ARG A 83 -5.93 -6.46 -0.54
C ARG A 83 -6.25 -6.83 0.90
N VAL A 84 -7.54 -6.96 1.24
CA VAL A 84 -7.98 -7.50 2.54
C VAL A 84 -7.56 -8.97 2.68
N CYS A 85 -7.73 -9.77 1.63
CA CYS A 85 -7.32 -11.18 1.61
C CYS A 85 -5.81 -11.35 1.75
N VAL A 86 -5.01 -10.59 1.01
CA VAL A 86 -3.55 -10.59 1.11
C VAL A 86 -3.12 -10.18 2.52
N GLY A 87 -3.70 -9.12 3.09
CA GLY A 87 -3.42 -8.72 4.47
C GLY A 87 -3.66 -9.84 5.49
N LYS A 88 -4.75 -10.60 5.33
CA LYS A 88 -5.01 -11.79 6.15
C LYS A 88 -3.98 -12.90 5.92
N GLN A 89 -3.53 -13.11 4.68
CA GLN A 89 -2.50 -14.11 4.37
C GLN A 89 -1.16 -13.75 4.99
N LEU A 90 -0.74 -12.48 4.92
CA LEU A 90 0.50 -11.98 5.52
C LEU A 90 0.58 -12.29 7.02
N GLU A 91 -0.53 -12.18 7.76
CA GLU A 91 -0.60 -12.55 9.19
C GLU A 91 -0.30 -14.03 9.46
N SER A 92 -0.52 -14.90 8.47
CA SER A 92 -0.32 -16.34 8.56
C SER A 92 1.00 -16.82 7.96
N MET A 93 1.78 -15.94 7.34
CA MET A 93 3.05 -16.30 6.73
C MET A 93 4.12 -16.53 7.80
N PRO A 94 4.92 -17.61 7.70
CA PRO A 94 6.03 -17.81 8.62
C PRO A 94 7.05 -16.69 8.45
N MET A 95 7.59 -16.22 9.58
CA MET A 95 8.76 -15.34 9.58
C MET A 95 9.94 -16.14 9.04
N VAL A 96 10.27 -15.95 7.77
CA VAL A 96 11.51 -16.49 7.21
C VAL A 96 12.62 -15.56 7.69
N ALA A 97 13.50 -16.05 8.57
CA ALA A 97 14.75 -15.37 8.87
C ALA A 97 15.49 -15.17 7.54
N GLY A 98 15.64 -13.92 7.10
CA GLY A 98 16.19 -13.59 5.79
C GLY A 98 17.59 -14.17 5.59
N ALA A 99 17.85 -14.63 4.36
CA ALA A 99 19.17 -14.98 3.84
C ALA A 99 20.00 -13.73 3.55
#